data_AF-A0A2E9LN15-F1
#
_entry.id   AF-A0A2E9LN15-F1
#
_cell.length_a   1.000
_cell.length_b   1.000
_cell.length_c   1.000
_cell.angle_alpha   90.00
_cell.angle_beta   90.00
_cell.angle_gamma   90.00
#
_symmetry.space_group_name_H-M   'P 1'
#
loop_
_entity.id
_entity.type
_entity.pdbx_description
1 polymer ?
#
loop_
_entity_poly.entity_id
_entity_poly.type
_entity_poly.pdbx_seq_one_letter_code
_entity_poly.pdbx_strand_id
1 'polypeptide(L)'
;MFRRFLSITSLSAATLAIILLVVVACNGNGNSQPTAQEIEGLPPEFGRLSQVWDLLNKEQIDGAELDPKTISDGAIRGMLTALGDPYAGFLDQEQYSLER
;
A
#
# COMPACT_ATOMS: atom_id res chain seq x y z
N MET A 1 -18.75 -6.97 -55.38
CA MET A 1 -17.49 -7.33 -54.71
C MET A 1 -17.14 -6.44 -53.51
N PHE A 2 -17.65 -5.20 -53.40
CA PHE A 2 -17.31 -4.23 -52.33
C PHE A 2 -17.86 -4.51 -50.92
N ARG A 3 -19.00 -5.22 -50.77
CA ARG A 3 -19.62 -5.47 -49.44
C ARG A 3 -18.83 -6.47 -48.56
N ARG A 4 -18.04 -7.36 -49.17
CA ARG A 4 -17.17 -8.31 -48.46
C ARG A 4 -15.90 -7.64 -47.94
N PHE A 5 -15.39 -6.63 -48.63
CA PHE A 5 -14.19 -5.90 -48.20
C PHE A 5 -14.46 -5.05 -46.96
N LEU A 6 -15.64 -4.41 -46.87
CA LEU A 6 -16.03 -3.58 -45.73
C LEU A 6 -16.31 -4.41 -44.46
N SER A 7 -16.78 -5.66 -44.61
CA SER A 7 -16.96 -6.57 -43.48
C SER A 7 -15.64 -7.15 -42.95
N ILE A 8 -14.65 -7.37 -43.82
CA ILE A 8 -13.34 -7.93 -43.43
C ILE A 8 -12.51 -6.90 -42.66
N THR A 9 -12.58 -5.61 -43.03
CA THR A 9 -11.89 -4.52 -42.29
C THR A 9 -12.52 -4.24 -40.93
N SER A 10 -13.85 -4.34 -40.82
CA SER A 10 -14.56 -4.23 -39.53
C SER A 10 -14.26 -5.43 -38.61
N LEU A 11 -14.15 -6.64 -39.17
CA LEU A 11 -13.83 -7.84 -38.40
C LEU A 11 -12.39 -7.80 -37.85
N SER A 12 -11.44 -7.25 -38.61
CA SER A 12 -10.05 -7.11 -38.19
C SER A 12 -9.84 -5.96 -37.19
N ALA A 13 -10.61 -4.88 -37.28
CA ALA A 13 -10.59 -3.83 -36.25
C ALA A 13 -11.16 -4.34 -34.91
N ALA A 14 -12.21 -5.16 -34.95
CA ALA A 14 -12.81 -5.75 -33.75
C ALA A 14 -11.87 -6.76 -33.07
N THR A 15 -11.17 -7.62 -33.82
CA THR A 15 -10.19 -8.54 -33.24
C THR A 15 -9.02 -7.81 -32.61
N LEU A 16 -8.53 -6.74 -33.24
CA LEU A 16 -7.42 -5.94 -32.73
C LEU A 16 -7.80 -5.21 -31.42
N ALA A 17 -9.02 -4.69 -31.33
CA ALA A 17 -9.55 -4.09 -30.09
C ALA A 17 -9.73 -5.11 -28.95
N ILE A 18 -10.19 -6.32 -29.25
CA ILE A 18 -10.33 -7.40 -28.25
C ILE A 18 -8.95 -7.85 -27.75
N ILE A 19 -7.96 -7.99 -28.65
CA ILE A 19 -6.58 -8.32 -28.28
C ILE A 19 -5.99 -7.22 -27.38
N LEU A 20 -6.25 -5.94 -27.69
CA LEU A 20 -5.81 -4.82 -26.85
C LEU A 20 -6.42 -4.87 -25.44
N LEU A 21 -7.70 -5.21 -25.31
CA LEU A 21 -8.37 -5.35 -24.01
C LEU A 21 -7.81 -6.54 -23.19
N VAL A 22 -7.51 -7.67 -23.83
CA VAL A 22 -6.91 -8.83 -23.16
C VAL A 22 -5.48 -8.52 -22.67
N VAL A 23 -4.68 -7.81 -23.46
CA VAL A 23 -3.32 -7.41 -23.05
C VAL A 23 -3.35 -6.48 -21.83
N VAL A 24 -4.32 -5.55 -21.74
CA VAL A 24 -4.50 -4.69 -20.56
C VAL A 24 -4.88 -5.50 -19.31
N ALA A 25 -5.73 -6.52 -19.45
CA ALA A 25 -6.13 -7.37 -18.34
C ALA A 25 -5.01 -8.31 -17.85
N CYS A 26 -4.16 -8.80 -18.77
CA CYS A 26 -3.06 -9.70 -18.43
C CYS A 26 -1.77 -8.98 -17.97
N ASN A 27 -1.69 -7.65 -18.09
CA ASN A 27 -0.57 -6.87 -17.56
C ASN A 27 -0.66 -6.65 -16.03
N GLY A 28 -1.68 -7.21 -15.36
CA GLY A 28 -1.71 -7.38 -13.92
C GLY A 28 -0.70 -8.45 -13.51
N ASN A 29 0.56 -8.05 -13.38
CA ASN A 29 1.67 -8.88 -12.91
C ASN A 29 1.39 -9.36 -11.48
N GLY A 30 0.68 -10.49 -11.37
CA GLY A 30 0.19 -11.10 -10.13
C GLY A 30 1.26 -11.79 -9.29
N ASN A 31 2.38 -11.12 -9.07
CA ASN A 31 3.30 -11.46 -7.99
C ASN A 31 3.02 -10.54 -6.79
N SER A 32 1.87 -10.76 -6.14
CA SER A 32 1.56 -10.18 -4.84
C SER A 32 2.39 -10.85 -3.75
N GLN A 33 3.71 -10.76 -3.86
CA GLN A 33 4.54 -10.79 -2.67
C GLN A 33 4.13 -9.56 -1.86
N PRO A 34 3.83 -9.66 -0.56
CA PRO A 34 3.62 -8.48 0.28
C PRO A 34 4.97 -7.77 0.38
N THR A 35 5.32 -7.01 -0.66
CA THR A 35 6.47 -6.13 -0.66
C THR A 35 6.11 -5.02 0.30
N ALA A 36 6.70 -5.07 1.49
CA ALA A 36 6.85 -3.93 2.39
C ALA A 36 6.88 -2.65 1.55
N GLN A 37 5.85 -1.81 1.68
CA GLN A 37 5.76 -0.61 0.87
C GLN A 37 6.91 0.29 1.30
N GLU A 38 7.76 0.66 0.34
CA GLU A 38 8.84 1.59 0.62
C GLU A 38 8.24 2.92 1.08
N ILE A 39 8.61 3.34 2.29
CA ILE A 39 8.20 4.63 2.84
C ILE A 39 9.19 5.67 2.33
N GLU A 40 8.72 6.64 1.55
CA GLU A 40 9.56 7.67 0.96
C GLU A 40 10.38 8.40 2.04
N GLY A 41 11.68 8.52 1.82
CA GLY A 41 12.60 9.18 2.75
C GLY A 41 13.11 8.32 3.91
N LEU A 42 12.72 7.05 4.00
CA LEU A 42 13.23 6.10 5.01
C LEU A 42 14.01 4.94 4.37
N PRO A 43 14.96 4.31 5.11
CA PRO A 43 15.60 3.07 4.70
C PRO A 43 14.58 1.95 4.40
N PRO A 44 14.89 1.00 3.49
CA PRO A 44 13.95 -0.05 3.06
C PRO A 44 13.46 -0.94 4.21
N GLU A 45 14.23 -1.06 5.30
CA GLU A 45 13.86 -1.82 6.49
C GLU A 45 12.60 -1.30 7.17
N PHE A 46 12.26 -0.01 6.98
CA PHE A 46 11.06 0.64 7.51
C PHE A 46 9.78 0.23 6.79
N GLY A 47 9.86 -0.31 5.56
CA GLY A 47 8.68 -0.81 4.87
C GLY A 47 7.99 -1.97 5.61
N ARG A 48 8.69 -2.62 6.55
CA ARG A 48 8.08 -3.62 7.44
C ARG A 48 6.99 -3.03 8.34
N LEU A 49 7.03 -1.74 8.65
CA LEU A 49 5.96 -1.07 9.42
C LEU A 49 4.64 -1.10 8.66
N SER A 50 4.66 -0.86 7.35
CA SER A 50 3.44 -0.91 6.52
C SER A 50 2.90 -2.33 6.41
N GLN A 51 3.80 -3.32 6.24
CA GLN A 51 3.42 -4.72 6.20
C GLN A 51 2.76 -5.18 7.51
N VAL A 52 3.32 -4.79 8.66
CA VAL A 52 2.74 -5.12 9.97
C VAL A 52 1.40 -4.43 10.16
N TRP A 53 1.25 -3.17 9.77
CA TRP A 53 -0.03 -2.47 9.79
C TRP A 53 -1.11 -3.20 8.98
N ASP A 54 -0.78 -3.64 7.76
CA ASP A 54 -1.71 -4.41 6.92
C ASP A 54 -2.10 -5.75 7.56
N LEU A 55 -1.14 -6.44 8.19
CA LEU A 55 -1.40 -7.70 8.90
C LEU A 55 -2.30 -7.48 10.11
N LEU A 56 -2.05 -6.44 10.90
CA LEU A 56 -2.89 -6.10 12.05
C LEU A 56 -4.33 -5.81 11.62
N ASN A 57 -4.53 -5.08 10.52
CA ASN A 57 -5.86 -4.80 10.00
C ASN A 57 -6.60 -6.05 9.48
N LYS A 58 -5.87 -7.01 8.91
CA LYS A 58 -6.45 -8.23 8.35
C LYS A 58 -6.75 -9.30 9.40
N GLU A 59 -5.84 -9.47 10.35
CA GLU A 59 -5.80 -10.64 11.24
C GLU A 59 -6.28 -10.34 12.67
N GLN A 60 -6.68 -9.10 12.96
CA GLN A 60 -7.18 -8.80 14.30
C GLN A 60 -8.45 -9.60 14.62
N ILE A 61 -8.42 -10.28 15.77
CA ILE A 61 -9.46 -11.24 16.16
C ILE A 61 -10.73 -10.52 16.64
N ASP A 62 -10.55 -9.39 17.34
CA ASP A 62 -11.66 -8.69 18.01
C ASP A 62 -12.49 -7.83 17.06
N GLY A 63 -12.03 -7.65 15.81
CA GLY A 63 -12.67 -6.80 14.81
C GLY A 63 -12.81 -5.33 15.21
N ALA A 64 -12.16 -4.92 16.31
CA ALA A 64 -12.16 -3.55 16.80
C ALA A 64 -11.38 -2.64 15.85
N GLU A 65 -11.90 -1.49 15.47
CA GLU A 65 -11.17 -0.60 14.56
C GLU A 65 -9.83 -0.17 15.21
N LEU A 66 -8.71 -0.47 14.55
CA LEU A 66 -7.40 -0.05 15.00
C LEU A 66 -7.26 1.45 14.77
N ASP A 67 -7.02 2.22 15.82
CA ASP A 67 -6.69 3.63 15.67
C ASP A 67 -5.25 3.78 15.13
N PRO A 68 -5.06 4.29 13.90
CA PRO A 68 -3.74 4.45 13.31
C PRO A 68 -2.83 5.37 14.13
N LYS A 69 -3.39 6.38 14.82
CA LYS A 69 -2.60 7.31 15.64
C LYS A 69 -1.99 6.59 16.84
N THR A 70 -2.80 5.83 17.57
CA THR A 70 -2.33 5.03 18.70
C THR A 70 -1.21 4.07 18.30
N ILE A 71 -1.35 3.39 17.15
CA ILE A 71 -0.32 2.46 16.66
C ILE A 71 0.94 3.19 16.21
N SER A 72 0.81 4.32 15.50
CA SER A 72 1.98 5.11 15.08
C SER A 72 2.74 5.70 16.27
N ASP A 73 2.04 6.18 17.29
CA ASP A 73 2.65 6.73 18.50
C ASP A 73 3.41 5.64 19.27
N GLY A 74 2.83 4.44 19.37
CA GLY A 74 3.51 3.27 19.92
C GLY A 74 4.78 2.89 19.16
N ALA A 75 4.74 2.93 17.83
CA ALA A 75 5.92 2.67 16.98
C ALA A 75 7.04 3.70 17.22
N ILE A 76 6.70 4.99 17.34
CA ILE A 76 7.67 6.07 17.63
C ILE A 76 8.29 5.88 19.02
N ARG A 77 7.48 5.60 20.04
CA ARG A 77 7.97 5.30 21.40
C ARG A 77 8.93 4.09 21.41
N GLY A 78 8.63 3.06 20.62
CA GLY A 78 9.51 1.91 20.43
C GLY A 78 10.85 2.26 19.79
N MET A 79 10.86 3.14 18.78
CA MET A 79 12.10 3.65 18.16
C MET A 79 12.97 4.41 19.16
N LEU A 80 12.37 5.29 19.97
CA LEU A 80 13.11 6.01 21.01
C LEU A 80 13.64 5.08 22.12
N THR A 81 12.88 4.05 22.47
CA THR A 81 13.33 3.03 23.42
C THR A 81 14.56 2.28 22.87
N ALA A 82 14.54 1.93 21.58
CA ALA A 82 15.66 1.26 20.91
C ALA A 82 16.92 2.13 20.80
N LEU A 83 16.78 3.45 20.79
CA LEU A 83 17.91 4.38 20.85
C LEU A 83 18.69 4.29 22.17
N GLY A 84 18.01 3.90 23.26
CA GLY A 84 18.64 3.74 24.58
C GLY A 84 19.02 5.06 25.27
N ASP A 85 18.55 6.20 24.78
CA ASP A 85 18.76 7.50 25.38
C ASP A 85 17.64 7.80 26.40
N PRO A 86 17.94 7.87 27.72
CA PRO A 86 16.93 8.12 28.74
C PRO A 86 16.32 9.53 28.69
N TYR A 87 16.92 10.45 27.93
CA TYR A 87 16.42 11.81 27.74
C TYR A 87 15.61 11.98 26.46
N ALA A 88 15.60 10.97 25.58
CA ALA A 88 14.80 11.01 24.36
C ALA A 88 13.33 10.66 24.67
N GLY A 89 12.45 11.65 24.54
CA GLY A 89 11.01 11.49 24.77
C GLY A 89 10.18 11.79 23.51
N PHE A 90 9.05 11.09 23.37
CA PHE A 90 8.01 11.40 22.40
C PHE A 90 6.77 11.90 23.13
N LEU A 91 6.31 13.08 22.74
CA LEU A 91 5.05 13.66 23.19
C LEU A 91 4.03 13.48 22.08
N ASP A 92 2.89 12.89 22.44
CA ASP A 92 1.75 12.86 21.54
C ASP A 92 1.09 14.25 21.43
N GLN A 93 0.08 14.35 20.58
CA GLN A 93 -0.59 15.62 20.29
C GLN A 93 -1.21 16.26 21.53
N GLU A 94 -1.76 15.46 22.44
CA GLU A 94 -2.36 15.94 23.69
C GLU A 94 -1.25 16.48 24.61
N GLN A 95 -0.20 15.69 24.83
CA GLN A 95 0.93 16.05 25.67
C GLN A 95 1.62 17.34 25.20
N TYR A 96 1.89 17.45 23.90
CA TYR A 96 2.52 18.64 23.32
C TYR A 96 1.67 19.90 23.47
N SER A 97 0.34 19.76 23.46
CA SER A 97 -0.57 20.90 23.64
C SER A 97 -0.52 21.50 25.05
N LEU A 98 -0.13 20.72 26.05
CA LEU A 98 -0.03 21.15 27.45
C LEU A 98 1.29 21.90 27.75
N GLU A 99 2.29 21.77 26.88
CA GLU A 99 3.58 22.46 27.03
C GLU A 99 3.59 23.89 26.45
N ARG A 100 2.55 24.28 25.71
CA ARG A 100 2.48 25.57 25.00
C ARG A 100 1.53 26.58 25.66
#